data_AF-A0A1Z9NN33-F1
#
_entry.id   AF-A0A1Z9NN33-F1
#
_cell.length_a   1.000
_cell.length_b   1.000
_cell.length_c   1.000
_cell.angle_alpha   90.00
_cell.angle_beta   90.00
_cell.angle_gamma   90.00
#
_symmetry.space_group_name_H-M   'P 1'
#
loop_
_entity.id
_entity.type
_entity.pdbx_description
1 polymer ?
#
loop_
_entity_poly.entity_id
_entity_poly.type
_entity_poly.pdbx_seq_one_letter_code
_entity_poly.pdbx_strand_id
1 'polypeptide(L)'
;MSKVNNILDETLIGEQIMKVEDKPKTVVKTNNEGNDFEYQRQNFYSLVEKGQDAIEGILDLARESEHPRTYEVAGQLIKNVAEVTEKLGDLHLKMQKLKELPDKGPKNVTNALFVGSTTELQKMLKNNK
;
A
#
# COMPACT_ATOMS: atom_id res chain seq x y z
N MET A 1 53.27 -3.75 40.01
CA MET A 1 53.29 -4.91 39.10
C MET A 1 51.89 -5.51 39.06
N SER A 2 51.25 -5.46 37.88
CA SER A 2 49.99 -6.14 37.49
C SER A 2 48.73 -5.83 38.30
N LYS A 3 47.54 -5.53 37.76
CA LYS A 3 46.92 -5.40 36.43
C LYS A 3 45.64 -4.59 36.73
N VAL A 4 45.41 -3.40 36.18
CA VAL A 4 44.78 -3.15 34.86
C VAL A 4 43.46 -3.92 34.72
N ASN A 5 42.38 -3.15 34.50
CA ASN A 5 40.97 -3.50 34.19
C ASN A 5 40.00 -3.23 35.34
N ASN A 6 39.55 -1.98 35.50
CA ASN A 6 38.20 -1.63 36.01
C ASN A 6 37.92 -0.12 35.93
N ILE A 7 38.46 0.54 34.92
CA ILE A 7 38.10 1.91 34.58
C ILE A 7 38.00 1.86 33.06
N LEU A 8 36.79 2.01 32.51
CA LEU A 8 36.47 2.72 31.25
C LEU A 8 35.12 2.35 30.58
N ASP A 9 34.34 1.40 31.08
CA ASP A 9 33.16 0.92 30.31
C ASP A 9 31.79 1.55 30.64
N GLU A 10 31.70 2.57 31.51
CA GLU A 10 30.37 3.05 31.96
C GLU A 10 30.01 4.51 31.64
N THR A 11 30.83 5.24 30.86
CA THR A 11 30.60 6.69 30.63
C THR A 11 30.66 7.19 29.18
N LEU A 12 30.52 6.32 28.17
CA LEU A 12 30.59 6.73 26.76
C LEU A 12 29.42 6.31 25.86
N ILE A 13 28.27 5.93 26.42
CA ILE A 13 27.03 5.71 25.64
C ILE A 13 26.15 6.96 25.73
N GLY A 14 26.76 8.11 25.44
CA GLY A 14 26.16 9.42 25.52
C GLY A 14 26.40 10.19 24.24
N GLU A 15 25.84 9.76 23.11
CA GLU A 15 25.60 10.65 21.98
C GLU A 15 24.42 10.16 21.12
N GLN A 16 23.25 10.74 21.42
CA GLN A 16 22.14 11.04 20.52
C GLN A 16 21.78 10.01 19.44
N ILE A 17 20.98 9.00 19.80
CA ILE A 17 20.03 8.43 18.85
C ILE A 17 18.82 9.37 18.83
N MET A 18 18.67 10.09 17.72
CA MET A 18 17.53 10.94 17.42
C MET A 18 16.22 10.18 17.70
N LYS A 19 15.43 10.71 18.62
CA LYS A 19 14.08 10.24 18.92
C LYS A 19 13.18 10.57 17.71
N VAL A 20 13.11 9.67 16.73
CA VAL A 20 12.06 9.72 15.71
C VAL A 20 10.76 9.41 16.43
N GLU A 21 9.99 10.46 16.70
CA GLU A 21 8.67 10.38 17.30
C GLU A 21 7.72 9.73 16.27
N ASP A 22 7.75 8.40 16.17
CA ASP A 22 6.82 7.62 15.36
C ASP A 22 5.46 7.61 16.08
N LYS A 23 4.77 8.75 16.02
CA LYS A 23 3.36 8.81 16.43
C LYS A 23 2.61 7.88 15.48
N PRO A 24 1.90 6.85 15.97
CA PRO A 24 0.97 6.14 15.11
C PRO A 24 -0.02 7.18 14.59
N LYS A 25 -0.01 7.46 13.28
CA LYS A 25 -1.00 8.33 12.66
C LYS A 25 -2.37 7.75 13.00
N THR A 26 -3.08 8.43 13.89
CA THR A 26 -4.41 8.04 14.34
C THR A 26 -5.28 7.84 13.10
N VAL A 27 -5.80 6.63 12.94
CA VAL A 27 -6.64 6.25 11.80
C VAL A 27 -7.95 7.01 11.90
N VAL A 28 -7.99 8.21 11.32
CA VAL A 28 -9.24 8.91 11.06
C VAL A 28 -9.85 8.22 9.84
N LYS A 29 -10.74 7.25 10.10
CA LYS A 29 -11.60 6.66 9.06
C LYS A 29 -12.61 7.71 8.59
N THR A 30 -12.16 8.68 7.80
CA THR A 30 -13.06 9.46 6.95
C THR A 30 -13.23 8.68 5.65
N ASN A 31 -14.43 8.17 5.39
CA ASN A 31 -14.84 7.51 4.15
C ASN A 31 -14.63 8.43 2.95
N ASN A 32 -13.40 8.53 2.47
CA ASN A 32 -13.02 9.24 1.26
C ASN A 32 -11.98 8.35 0.58
N GLU A 33 -12.40 7.65 -0.47
CA GLU A 33 -11.57 6.71 -1.23
C GLU A 33 -10.28 7.37 -1.75
N GLY A 34 -10.31 8.68 -2.00
CA GLY A 34 -9.12 9.46 -2.33
C GLY A 34 -8.11 9.58 -1.18
N ASN A 35 -8.57 9.63 0.08
CA ASN A 35 -7.70 9.72 1.25
C ASN A 35 -6.99 8.38 1.52
N ASP A 36 -7.68 7.26 1.30
CA ASP A 36 -7.08 5.92 1.44
C ASP A 36 -6.00 5.66 0.37
N PHE A 37 -6.17 6.19 -0.83
CA PHE A 37 -5.15 6.10 -1.89
C PHE A 37 -3.90 6.90 -1.58
N GLU A 38 -4.06 8.18 -1.20
CA GLU A 38 -2.93 9.03 -0.82
C GLU A 38 -2.18 8.42 0.37
N TYR A 39 -2.91 7.89 1.35
CA TYR A 39 -2.33 7.21 2.51
C TYR A 39 -1.56 5.94 2.11
N GLN A 40 -2.15 5.08 1.27
CA GLN A 40 -1.48 3.87 0.79
C GLN A 40 -0.24 4.22 -0.03
N ARG A 41 -0.32 5.22 -0.92
CA ARG A 41 0.83 5.67 -1.70
C ARG A 41 1.96 6.19 -0.81
N GLN A 42 1.64 7.03 0.16
CA GLN A 42 2.62 7.53 1.13
C GLN A 42 3.25 6.39 1.95
N ASN A 43 2.44 5.42 2.36
CA ASN A 43 2.92 4.25 3.11
C ASN A 43 3.88 3.40 2.25
N PHE A 44 3.54 3.15 0.99
CA PHE A 44 4.41 2.43 0.06
C PHE A 44 5.73 3.16 -0.19
N TYR A 45 5.73 4.48 -0.37
CA TYR A 45 6.99 5.23 -0.48
C TYR A 45 7.83 5.12 0.78
N SER A 46 7.23 5.26 1.97
CA SER A 46 7.96 5.11 3.23
C SER A 46 8.54 3.71 3.42
N LEU A 47 7.81 2.66 2.99
CA LEU A 47 8.30 1.28 3.01
C LEU A 47 9.45 1.05 2.03
N VAL A 48 9.40 1.65 0.84
CA VAL A 48 10.47 1.54 -0.16
C VAL A 48 11.73 2.27 0.32
N GLU A 49 11.61 3.48 0.85
CA GLU A 49 12.72 4.26 1.39
C GLU A 49 13.41 3.54 2.56
N LYS A 50 12.64 3.14 3.59
CA LYS A 50 13.16 2.34 4.70
C LYS A 50 13.72 0.99 4.25
N GLY A 51 13.15 0.42 3.19
CA GLY A 51 13.63 -0.81 2.57
C GLY A 51 14.99 -0.62 1.91
N GLN A 52 15.22 0.49 1.21
CA GLN A 52 16.51 0.84 0.60
C GLN A 52 17.58 1.07 1.66
N ASP A 53 17.27 1.81 2.73
CA ASP A 53 18.19 2.01 3.85
C ASP A 53 18.58 0.69 4.52
N ALA A 54 17.60 -0.21 4.69
CA ALA A 54 17.84 -1.55 5.24
C ALA A 54 18.69 -2.42 4.31
N ILE A 55 18.52 -2.31 2.98
CA ILE A 55 19.37 -3.00 2.00
C ILE A 55 20.81 -2.51 2.14
N GLU A 56 21.03 -1.19 2.22
CA GLU A 56 22.37 -0.62 2.34
C GLU A 56 23.06 -1.09 3.63
N GLY A 57 22.37 -1.00 4.77
CA GLY A 57 22.91 -1.49 6.05
C GLY A 57 23.21 -3.00 6.06
N ILE A 58 22.39 -3.82 5.40
CA ILE A 58 22.65 -5.26 5.28
C ILE A 58 23.79 -5.54 4.31
N LEU A 59 23.94 -4.77 3.23
CA LEU A 59 25.06 -4.91 2.30
C LEU A 59 26.38 -4.56 2.96
N ASP A 60 26.41 -3.54 3.81
CA ASP A 60 27.59 -3.19 4.58
C ASP A 60 27.93 -4.27 5.61
N LEU A 61 26.93 -4.82 6.31
CA LEU A 61 27.11 -5.97 7.18
C LEU A 61 27.58 -7.22 6.39
N ALA A 62 27.08 -7.43 5.18
CA ALA A 62 27.49 -8.55 4.33
C ALA A 62 28.94 -8.42 3.84
N ARG A 63 29.40 -7.19 3.58
CA ARG A 63 30.80 -6.89 3.27
C ARG A 63 31.71 -7.12 4.46
N GLU A 64 31.31 -6.70 5.65
CA GLU A 64 32.11 -6.88 6.87
C GLU A 64 32.14 -8.33 7.37
N SER A 65 31.00 -9.03 7.27
CA SER A 65 30.87 -10.39 7.78
C SER A 65 31.43 -11.46 6.83
N GLU A 66 31.61 -11.15 5.54
CA GLU A 66 32.04 -12.09 4.47
C GLU A 66 31.30 -13.44 4.46
N HIS A 67 30.11 -13.53 5.07
CA HIS A 67 29.34 -14.76 5.20
C HIS A 67 28.34 -14.91 4.04
N PRO A 68 28.35 -16.04 3.30
CA PRO A 68 27.43 -16.29 2.18
C PRO A 68 25.96 -16.12 2.55
N ARG A 69 25.60 -16.48 3.79
CA ARG A 69 24.24 -16.35 4.33
C ARG A 69 23.74 -14.91 4.37
N THR A 70 24.60 -13.93 4.63
CA THR A 70 24.21 -12.52 4.72
C THR A 70 23.81 -11.99 3.34
N TYR A 71 24.48 -12.46 2.27
CA TYR A 71 24.11 -12.15 0.89
C TYR A 71 22.78 -12.78 0.46
N GLU A 72 22.47 -13.99 0.94
CA GLU A 72 21.15 -14.62 0.69
C GLU A 72 20.01 -13.82 1.35
N VAL A 73 20.21 -13.39 2.59
CA VAL A 73 19.24 -12.55 3.30
C VAL A 73 19.09 -11.19 2.63
N ALA A 74 20.19 -10.59 2.17
CA ALA A 74 20.16 -9.37 1.36
C ALA A 74 19.33 -9.56 0.08
N GLY A 75 19.55 -10.67 -0.64
CA GLY A 75 18.77 -11.01 -1.84
C GLY A 75 17.28 -11.20 -1.55
N GLN A 76 16.93 -11.84 -0.42
CA GLN A 76 15.54 -11.98 0.01
C GLN A 76 14.91 -10.63 0.36
N LEU A 77 15.67 -9.73 0.99
CA LEU A 77 15.18 -8.41 1.36
C LEU A 77 14.98 -7.51 0.12
N ILE A 78 15.90 -7.55 -0.84
CA ILE A 78 15.75 -6.89 -2.15
C ILE A 78 14.49 -7.40 -2.87
N LYS A 79 14.25 -8.72 -2.87
CA LYS A 79 13.03 -9.30 -3.44
C LYS A 79 11.77 -8.74 -2.77
N ASN A 80 11.75 -8.64 -1.45
CA ASN A 80 10.61 -8.08 -0.72
C ASN A 80 10.37 -6.59 -1.08
N VAL A 81 11.43 -5.79 -1.22
CA VAL A 81 11.32 -4.37 -1.66
C VAL A 81 10.82 -4.27 -3.10
N ALA A 82 11.26 -5.17 -3.99
CA ALA A 82 10.78 -5.25 -5.36
C ALA A 82 9.27 -5.57 -5.42
N GLU A 83 8.80 -6.55 -4.63
CA GLU A 83 7.37 -6.88 -4.54
C GLU A 83 6.53 -5.72 -3.98
N VAL A 84 7.05 -4.95 -3.03
CA VAL A 84 6.39 -3.75 -2.50
C VAL A 84 6.31 -2.65 -3.58
N THR A 85 7.35 -2.51 -4.40
CA THR A 85 7.39 -1.55 -5.53
C THR A 85 6.43 -1.96 -6.65
N GLU A 86 6.30 -3.26 -6.93
CA GLU A 86 5.33 -3.78 -7.89
C GLU A 86 3.89 -3.52 -7.41
N LYS A 87 3.60 -3.75 -6.13
CA LYS A 87 2.29 -3.43 -5.52
C LYS A 87 1.95 -1.94 -5.61
N LEU A 88 2.94 -1.06 -5.55
CA LEU A 88 2.75 0.37 -5.78
C LEU A 88 2.37 0.65 -7.25
N GLY A 89 3.01 -0.02 -8.22
CA GLY A 89 2.62 0.06 -9.64
C GLY A 89 1.19 -0.46 -9.90
N ASP A 90 0.84 -1.59 -9.29
CA ASP A 90 -0.51 -2.16 -9.34
C ASP A 90 -1.58 -1.24 -8.74
N LEU A 91 -1.24 -0.52 -7.67
CA LEU A 91 -2.14 0.46 -7.05
C LEU A 91 -2.48 1.58 -8.05
N HIS A 92 -1.49 2.08 -8.79
CA HIS A 92 -1.71 3.08 -9.84
C HIS A 92 -2.62 2.56 -10.96
N LEU A 93 -2.40 1.32 -11.43
CA LEU A 93 -3.24 0.69 -12.45
C LEU A 93 -4.67 0.46 -11.97
N LYS A 94 -4.86 0.04 -10.72
CA LYS A 94 -6.19 -0.14 -10.12
C LYS A 94 -6.94 1.18 -10.02
N MET A 95 -6.27 2.29 -9.69
CA MET A 95 -6.91 3.59 -9.67
C MET A 95 -7.28 4.12 -11.05
N GLN A 96 -6.45 3.89 -12.05
CA GLN A 96 -6.82 4.21 -13.43
C GLN A 96 -8.05 3.41 -13.86
N LYS A 97 -8.07 2.10 -13.61
CA LYS A 97 -9.23 1.25 -13.91
C LYS A 97 -10.51 1.69 -13.17
N LEU A 98 -10.40 2.03 -11.88
CA LEU A 98 -11.52 2.55 -11.08
C LEU A 98 -12.06 3.88 -11.61
N LYS A 99 -11.17 4.75 -12.13
CA LYS A 99 -11.56 6.02 -12.75
C LYS A 99 -12.09 5.86 -14.18
N GLU A 100 -11.64 4.84 -14.90
CA GLU A 100 -12.01 4.56 -16.29
C GLU A 100 -13.33 3.81 -16.42
N LEU A 101 -13.83 3.15 -15.36
CA LEU A 101 -15.16 2.56 -15.32
C LEU A 101 -16.21 3.67 -15.49
N PRO A 102 -16.80 3.86 -16.69
CA PRO A 102 -17.96 4.73 -16.80
C PRO A 102 -19.09 3.99 -16.10
N ASP A 103 -19.98 4.70 -15.43
CA ASP A 103 -21.31 4.22 -14.99
C ASP A 103 -22.06 3.56 -16.18
N LYS A 104 -21.73 2.32 -16.51
CA LYS A 104 -22.32 1.51 -17.59
C LYS A 104 -23.57 0.77 -17.10
N GLY A 105 -24.10 1.16 -15.94
CA GLY A 105 -25.45 0.79 -15.53
C GLY A 105 -26.47 1.60 -16.32
N PRO A 106 -27.53 0.99 -16.88
CA PRO A 106 -28.61 1.76 -17.49
C PRO A 106 -29.22 2.70 -16.43
N LYS A 107 -29.00 4.01 -16.58
CA LYS A 107 -29.49 5.05 -15.64
C LYS A 107 -31.01 5.17 -15.59
N ASN A 108 -31.70 4.53 -16.52
CA ASN A 108 -33.16 4.50 -16.60
C ASN A 108 -33.63 3.06 -16.86
N VAL A 109 -34.16 2.43 -15.82
CA VAL A 109 -34.98 1.22 -15.96
C VAL A 109 -36.40 1.71 -16.24
N THR A 110 -36.73 1.96 -17.51
CA THR A 110 -38.10 2.31 -17.89
C THR A 110 -38.97 1.07 -17.71
N ASN A 111 -39.59 0.95 -16.54
CA ASN A 111 -40.51 -0.13 -16.22
C ASN A 111 -41.77 0.04 -17.09
N ALA A 112 -41.84 -0.68 -18.22
CA ALA A 112 -43.01 -0.71 -19.09
C ALA A 112 -44.14 -1.57 -18.49
N LEU A 113 -44.47 -1.34 -17.22
CA LEU A 113 -45.56 -2.02 -16.54
C LEU A 113 -46.89 -1.40 -17.02
N PHE A 114 -47.57 -2.07 -17.94
CA PHE A 114 -48.91 -1.68 -18.37
C PHE A 114 -49.92 -2.01 -17.25
N VAL A 115 -50.38 -0.99 -16.53
CA VAL A 115 -51.43 -1.11 -15.51
C VAL A 115 -52.80 -0.94 -16.16
N GLY A 116 -53.37 -2.03 -16.67
CA GLY A 116 -54.67 -2.04 -17.35
C GLY A 116 -55.23 -3.46 -17.55
N SER A 117 -56.45 -3.55 -18.10
CA SER A 117 -57.07 -4.84 -18.41
C SER A 117 -56.36 -5.53 -19.59
N THR A 118 -56.29 -6.86 -19.58
CA THR A 118 -55.76 -7.66 -20.70
C THR A 118 -56.46 -7.32 -22.03
N THR A 119 -57.71 -6.86 -21.99
CA THR A 119 -58.46 -6.41 -23.17
C THR A 119 -57.91 -5.12 -23.78
N GLU A 120 -57.42 -4.17 -22.97
CA GLU A 120 -56.82 -2.92 -23.48
C GLU A 120 -55.44 -3.15 -24.07
N LEU A 121 -54.65 -4.05 -23.48
CA LEU A 121 -53.36 -4.48 -24.03
C LEU A 121 -53.55 -5.11 -25.42
N GLN A 122 -54.57 -5.97 -25.58
CA GLN A 122 -54.90 -6.57 -26.87
C GLN A 122 -55.37 -5.56 -27.92
N LYS A 123 -56.12 -4.52 -27.54
CA LYS A 123 -56.52 -3.43 -28.46
C LYS A 123 -55.30 -2.62 -28.91
N MET A 124 -54.39 -2.31 -27.99
CA MET A 124 -53.18 -1.54 -28.29
C MET A 124 -52.24 -2.29 -29.26
N LEU A 125 -52.12 -3.62 -29.13
CA LEU A 125 -51.35 -4.46 -30.05
C LEU A 125 -52.00 -4.60 -31.43
N LYS A 126 -53.34 -4.58 -31.51
CA LYS A 126 -54.07 -4.68 -32.78
C LYS A 126 -54.09 -3.36 -33.56
N ASN A 127 -54.02 -2.23 -32.88
CA ASN A 127 -54.01 -0.89 -33.50
C ASN A 127 -52.61 -0.44 -33.99
N ASN A 128 -51.54 -1.13 -33.59
CA ASN A 128 -50.16 -0.86 -34.06
C ASN A 128 -49.73 -1.82 -35.20
N LYS A 129 -50.69 -2.35 -35.95
CA LYS A 129 -50.45 -3.15 -37.16
C LYS A 129 -50.84 -2.37 -38.40
#